data_AF-X1DBB6-F1
#
_entry.id   AF-X1DBB6-F1
#
_cell.length_a   1.000
_cell.length_b   1.000
_cell.length_c   1.000
_cell.angle_alpha   90.00
_cell.angle_beta   90.00
_cell.angle_gamma   90.00
#
_symmetry.space_group_name_H-M   'P 1'
#
loop_
_entity.id
_entity.type
_entity.pdbx_description
1 polymer ?
#
loop_
_entity_poly.entity_id
_entity_poly.type
_entity_poly.pdbx_seq_one_letter_code
_entity_poly.pdbx_strand_id
1 'polypeptide(L)' 'MNKTIEKGISDIAGVFTDPIIVFPGGWGDTLPEWIKSSITLERLIENMKALKGGEMTGTDAEACAYG' A
#
# COMPACT_ATOMS: atom_id res chain seq x y z
N MET A 1 6.74 22.81 1.66
CA MET A 1 7.58 22.63 2.87
C MET A 1 8.90 21.97 2.44
N ASN A 2 9.77 21.55 3.36
CA ASN A 2 10.94 20.75 3.00
C ASN A 2 10.46 19.38 2.46
N LYS A 3 10.84 19.01 1.23
CA LYS A 3 10.41 17.77 0.56
C LYS A 3 10.69 16.50 1.37
N THR A 4 11.77 16.49 2.15
CA THR A 4 12.12 15.37 3.04
C THR A 4 11.13 15.23 4.19
N ILE A 5 10.63 16.36 4.71
CA ILE A 5 9.61 16.37 5.77
C ILE A 5 8.25 15.96 5.21
N GLU A 6 7.88 16.44 4.01
CA GLU A 6 6.62 16.03 3.35
C GLU A 6 6.59 14.52 3.09
N LYS A 7 7.70 13.94 2.60
CA LYS A 7 7.82 12.49 2.42
C LYS A 7 7.73 11.74 3.74
N GLY A 8 8.46 12.17 4.77
CA GLY A 8 8.41 11.51 6.08
C GLY A 8 7.01 11.51 6.70
N ILE A 9 6.26 12.61 6.55
CA ILE A 9 4.87 12.69 6.99
C ILE A 9 3.98 11.74 6.18
N SER A 10 4.15 11.70 4.86
CA SER A 10 3.38 10.81 3.99
C SER A 10 3.64 9.34 4.29
N ASP A 11 4.90 8.96 4.51
CA ASP A 11 5.29 7.57 4.80
C ASP A 11 4.70 7.12 6.16
N ILE A 12 4.75 8.01 7.17
CA ILE A 12 4.17 7.73 8.50
C ILE A 12 2.64 7.64 8.40
N ALA A 13 1.99 8.59 7.72
CA ALA A 13 0.54 8.58 7.56
C ALA A 13 0.08 7.34 6.78
N GLY A 14 0.74 7.01 5.67
CA GLY A 14 0.41 5.87 4.83
C GLY A 14 0.41 4.54 5.60
N VAL A 15 1.40 4.31 6.47
CA VAL A 15 1.42 3.14 7.36
C VAL A 15 0.13 3.02 8.20
N PHE A 16 -0.48 4.14 8.61
CA PHE A 16 -1.68 4.13 9.46
C PHE A 16 -2.97 4.48 8.74
N THR A 17 -2.95 4.77 7.44
CA THR A 17 -4.17 5.21 6.73
C THR A 17 -4.34 4.54 5.39
N ASP A 18 -3.32 3.88 4.86
CA ASP A 18 -3.46 3.19 3.59
C ASP A 18 -4.44 2.03 3.78
N PRO A 19 -5.57 2.03 3.05
CA PRO A 19 -6.73 1.11 3.26
C PRO A 19 -6.41 -0.38 3.15
N ILE A 20 -5.16 -0.69 2.82
CA ILE A 20 -4.70 -1.95 2.29
C ILE A 20 -3.73 -2.64 3.25
N ILE A 21 -3.03 -1.90 4.13
CA ILE A 21 -1.96 -2.47 4.97
C ILE A 21 -2.43 -2.71 6.41
N VAL A 22 -3.28 -1.86 7.01
CA VAL A 22 -3.40 -1.85 8.49
C VAL A 22 -4.82 -1.85 9.07
N PHE A 23 -5.87 -1.52 8.33
CA PHE A 23 -7.20 -1.35 8.92
C PHE A 23 -8.17 -2.49 8.57
N PRO A 24 -8.48 -3.41 9.51
CA PRO A 24 -9.66 -4.23 9.41
C PRO A 24 -10.90 -3.33 9.50
N GLY A 25 -11.85 -3.49 8.58
CA GLY A 25 -13.01 -2.59 8.45
C GLY A 25 -13.05 -1.84 7.12
N GLY A 26 -14.23 -1.83 6.48
CA GLY A 26 -14.51 -1.00 5.30
C GLY A 26 -14.82 -1.82 4.04
N TRP A 27 -14.68 -1.19 2.86
CA TRP A 27 -14.90 -1.88 1.59
C TRP A 27 -13.90 -3.03 1.36
N GLY A 28 -12.70 -2.93 1.94
CA GLY A 28 -11.68 -3.98 1.89
C GLY A 28 -12.18 -5.33 2.44
N ASP A 29 -13.10 -5.33 3.41
CA ASP A 29 -13.67 -6.57 3.96
C ASP A 29 -14.53 -7.33 2.94
N THR A 30 -15.10 -6.60 1.96
CA THR A 30 -15.94 -7.16 0.89
C THR A 30 -15.13 -7.80 -0.23
N LEU A 31 -13.81 -7.58 -0.26
CA LEU A 31 -12.94 -8.17 -1.26
C LEU A 31 -12.78 -9.68 -1.05
N PRO A 32 -12.71 -10.46 -2.14
CA PRO A 32 -12.34 -11.87 -2.06
C PRO A 32 -10.99 -12.08 -1.36
N GLU A 33 -10.86 -13.16 -0.61
CA GLU A 33 -9.65 -13.47 0.18
C GLU A 33 -8.38 -13.56 -0.68
N TRP A 34 -8.53 -14.03 -1.92
CA TRP A 34 -7.42 -14.12 -2.86
C TRP A 34 -6.88 -12.74 -3.26
N ILE A 35 -7.74 -11.72 -3.39
CA ILE A 35 -7.32 -10.34 -3.67
C ILE A 35 -6.56 -9.77 -2.48
N LYS A 36 -7.08 -9.93 -1.25
CA LYS A 36 -6.41 -9.45 -0.03
C LYS A 36 -5.00 -10.01 0.10
N SER A 37 -4.85 -11.31 -0.16
CA SER A 37 -3.56 -12.00 -0.18
C SER A 37 -2.63 -11.46 -1.27
N SER A 38 -3.14 -11.28 -2.50
CA SER A 38 -2.36 -10.72 -3.61
C SER A 38 -1.87 -9.31 -3.33
N ILE A 39 -2.73 -8.43 -2.81
CA ILE A 39 -2.34 -7.05 -2.50
C ILE A 39 -1.22 -7.03 -1.45
N THR A 40 -1.34 -7.86 -0.40
CA THR A 40 -0.32 -7.94 0.66
C THR A 40 1.04 -8.36 0.09
N LEU A 41 1.06 -9.38 -0.78
CA LEU A 41 2.28 -9.87 -1.40
C LEU A 41 2.89 -8.85 -2.36
N GLU A 42 2.07 -8.20 -3.18
CA GLU A 42 2.53 -7.19 -4.13
C GLU A 42 3.08 -5.96 -3.40
N ARG A 43 2.46 -5.51 -2.31
CA ARG A 43 3.00 -4.44 -1.46
C ARG A 43 4.33 -4.82 -0.80
N LEU A 44 4.47 -6.07 -0.36
CA LEU A 44 5.74 -6.56 0.17
C LEU A 44 6.85 -6.51 -0.89
N ILE A 45 6.53 -6.88 -2.13
CA ILE A 45 7.46 -6.80 -3.27
C ILE A 45 7.82 -5.35 -3.56
N GLU A 46 6.86 -4.43 -3.60
CA GLU A 46 7.10 -3.01 -3.82
C GLU A 46 7.94 -2.39 -2.70
N ASN A 47 7.70 -2.75 -1.43
CA ASN A 47 8.54 -2.36 -0.30
C ASN A 47 9.98 -2.87 -0.44
N MET A 48 10.16 -4.12 -0.89
CA MET A 48 11.49 -4.68 -1.17
C MET A 48 12.20 -3.96 -2.31
N LYS A 49 11.48 -3.48 -3.33
CA LYS A 49 12.04 -2.63 -4.40
C LYS A 49 12.42 -1.26 -3.86
N ALA A 50 11.56 -0.65 -3.05
CA ALA A 50 11.81 0.65 -2.42
C ALA A 50 13.05 0.64 -1.53
N LEU A 51 13.23 -0.43 -0.74
CA LEU A 51 14.44 -0.64 0.08
C LEU A 51 15.73 -0.70 -0.75
N LYS A 52 15.64 -1.09 -2.02
CA LYS A 52 16.77 -1.12 -2.97
C LYS A 52 16.94 0.19 -3.75
N GLY A 53 16.24 1.25 -3.37
CA GLY A 53 16.28 2.55 -4.04
C GLY A 53 15.38 2.66 -5.26
N GLY A 54 14.49 1.68 -5.48
CA GLY A 54 13.43 1.77 -6.49
C GLY A 54 12.33 2.73 -6.07
N GLU A 55 11.58 3.25 -7.06
CA GLU A 55 10.36 4.00 -6.80
C GLU A 55 9.21 3.02 -6.51
N MET A 56 8.46 3.30 -5.44
CA MET A 56 7.29 2.50 -5.08
C MET A 56 6.10 2.93 -5.95
N THR A 57 5.45 1.98 -6.63
CA THR A 57 4.32 2.24 -7.53
C THR A 57 3.05 1.55 -7.05
N GLY A 58 1.88 1.94 -7.58
CA GLY A 58 0.62 1.20 -7.40
C GLY A 58 0.72 -0.22 -7.99
N THR A 59 -0.01 -1.19 -7.45
CA THR A 59 0.05 -2.57 -7.96
C THR A 59 -1.25 -3.01 -8.64
N ASP A 60 -1.16 -4.05 -9.47
CA ASP A 60 -2.30 -4.56 -10.23
C ASP A 60 -3.40 -5.10 -9.31
N ALA A 61 -3.04 -5.73 -8.18
CA ALA A 61 -4.03 -6.20 -7.22
C ALA A 61 -4.78 -5.03 -6.54
N GLU A 62 -4.12 -3.89 -6.30
CA GLU A 62 -4.80 -2.70 -5.79
C GLU A 62 -5.74 -2.11 -6.84
N ALA A 63 -5.27 -2.01 -8.09
CA ALA A 63 -6.10 -1.55 -9.20
C ALA A 63 -7.33 -2.46 -9.39
N CYS A 64 -7.16 -3.78 -9.27
CA CYS A 64 -8.25 -4.76 -9.32
C CYS A 64 -9.22 -4.65 -8.13
N ALA A 65 -8.74 -4.21 -6.97
CA ALA A 65 -9.59 -3.99 -5.80
C ALA A 65 -10.46 -2.73 -5.93
N TYR A 66 -9.94 -1.67 -6.56
CA TYR A 66 -10.67 -0.43 -6.81
C TYR A 66 -11.53 -0.44 -8.09
N GLY A 67 -11.38 -1.47 -8.94
CA GLY A 67 -12.05 -1.61 -10.24
C GLY A 67 -13.44 -2.22 -10.22
#